data_AF-A0A1G9H0J8-F1
#
_entry.id   AF-A0A1G9H0J8-F1
#
_cell.length_a   1.000
_cell.length_b   1.000
_cell.length_c   1.000
_cell.angle_alpha   90.00
_cell.angle_beta   90.00
_cell.angle_gamma   90.00
#
_symmetry.space_group_name_H-M   'P 1'
#
loop_
_entity.id
_entity.type
_entity.pdbx_description
1 polymer ?
#
loop_
_entity_poly.entity_id
_entity_poly.type
_entity_poly.pdbx_seq_one_letter_code
_entity_poly.pdbx_strand_id
1 'polypeptide(L)' 'MTDEARPALTLAQQADFVDGMVLHCTMLGGVIAGETHLTITAREVEDLLLLGARLRRMAPHESAIKRLVIGRN' A
#
# COMPACT_ATOMS: atom_id res chain seq x y z
N MET A 1 -14.69 24.67 1.85
CA MET A 1 -13.27 24.48 2.22
C MET A 1 -12.63 23.87 1.00
N THR A 2 -11.73 24.61 0.34
CA THR A 2 -11.17 24.22 -0.96
C THR A 2 -10.47 22.87 -0.84
N ASP A 3 -10.95 21.91 -1.62
CA ASP A 3 -10.37 20.60 -1.83
C ASP A 3 -9.04 20.79 -2.58
N GLU A 4 -8.00 21.18 -1.85
CA GLU A 4 -6.64 21.04 -2.36
C GLU A 4 -6.40 19.55 -2.47
N ALA A 5 -6.53 19.02 -3.69
CA ALA A 5 -6.28 17.63 -4.01
C ALA A 5 -4.92 17.23 -3.42
N ARG A 6 -4.96 16.49 -2.31
CA ARG A 6 -3.75 16.06 -1.60
C ARG A 6 -2.85 15.34 -2.61
N PRO A 7 -1.55 15.66 -2.67
CA PRO A 7 -0.62 14.94 -3.54
C PRO A 7 -0.67 13.45 -3.19
N ALA A 8 -0.82 12.62 -4.22
CA ALA A 8 -0.88 11.19 -4.03
C ALA A 8 0.42 10.69 -3.38
N LEU A 9 0.31 9.78 -2.39
CA LEU A 9 1.46 9.18 -1.71
C LEU A 9 2.48 8.65 -2.73
N THR A 10 3.77 8.80 -2.44
CA THR A 10 4.83 8.17 -3.24
C THR A 10 4.76 6.65 -3.15
N LEU A 11 5.45 5.93 -4.03
CA LEU A 11 5.51 4.45 -3.94
C LEU A 11 6.10 3.98 -2.60
N ALA A 12 7.12 4.68 -2.09
CA ALA A 12 7.72 4.38 -0.79
C ALA A 12 6.72 4.58 0.35
N GLN A 13 6.04 5.73 0.40
CA GLN A 13 5.03 6.01 1.42
C GLN A 13 3.85 5.02 1.38
N GLN A 14 3.49 4.53 0.19
CA GLN A 14 2.47 3.49 0.06
C GLN A 14 2.96 2.13 0.58
N ALA A 15 4.22 1.78 0.35
CA ALA A 15 4.83 0.59 0.91
C ALA A 15 4.87 0.68 2.44
N ASP A 16 5.36 1.80 2.99
CA ASP A 16 5.41 2.04 4.45
C ASP A 16 4.01 1.94 5.08
N PHE A 17 2.99 2.44 4.40
CA PHE A 17 1.61 2.35 4.87
C PHE A 17 1.10 0.91 4.91
N VAL A 18 1.36 0.11 3.86
CA VAL A 18 1.01 -1.32 3.85
C VAL A 18 1.78 -2.09 4.93
N ASP A 19 3.08 -1.81 5.08
CA ASP A 19 3.91 -2.44 6.11
C ASP A 19 3.40 -2.10 7.52
N GLY A 20 2.99 -0.85 7.75
CA GLY A 20 2.32 -0.43 8.98
C GLY A 20 1.06 -1.26 9.27
N MET A 21 0.23 -1.50 8.26
CA MET A 21 -0.94 -2.37 8.41
C MET A 21 -0.58 -3.82 8.73
N VAL A 22 0.46 -4.36 8.08
CA VAL A 22 0.94 -5.73 8.34
C VAL A 22 1.46 -5.87 9.76
N LEU A 23 2.10 -4.85 10.31
CA LEU A 23 2.55 -4.85 11.71
C LEU A 23 1.37 -5.02 12.68
N HIS A 24 0.22 -4.39 12.40
CA HIS A 24 -0.98 -4.58 13.22
C HIS A 24 -1.60 -5.97 13.09
N CYS A 25 -1.32 -6.69 12.01
CA CYS A 25 -1.74 -8.08 11.78
C CYS A 25 -0.71 -9.10 12.27
N THR A 26 0.37 -8.66 12.93
CA THR A 26 1.46 -9.53 13.37
C THR A 26 1.41 -9.71 14.89
N MET A 27 1.37 -10.97 15.33
CA MET A 27 1.39 -11.32 16.75
C MET A 27 2.80 -11.17 17.34
N LEU A 28 2.89 -11.20 18.68
CA LEU A 28 4.16 -11.28 19.38
C LEU A 28 4.95 -12.50 18.88
N GLY A 29 6.19 -12.27 18.44
CA GLY A 29 7.04 -13.31 17.84
C GLY A 29 7.00 -13.38 16.30
N GLY A 30 6.31 -12.46 15.63
CA GLY A 30 6.40 -12.30 14.17
C GLY A 30 5.44 -13.19 13.37
N VAL A 31 4.55 -13.91 14.04
CA VAL A 31 3.56 -14.78 13.38
C VAL A 31 2.40 -13.94 12.88
N ILE A 32 2.00 -14.11 11.62
CA ILE A 32 0.81 -13.45 11.07
C ILE A 32 -0.43 -14.01 11.77
N ALA A 33 -1.27 -13.12 12.30
CA ALA A 33 -2.52 -13.47 12.94
C ALA A 33 -3.49 -14.08 11.91
N GLY A 34 -4.23 -15.12 12.33
CA GLY A 34 -5.27 -15.71 11.48
C GLY A 34 -6.45 -14.76 11.20
N GLU A 35 -6.77 -13.90 12.17
CA GLU A 35 -7.77 -12.84 12.07
C GLU A 35 -7.30 -11.62 12.86
N THR A 36 -7.62 -10.42 12.39
CA THR A 36 -7.32 -9.16 13.09
C THR A 36 -8.43 -8.15 12.83
N HIS A 37 -8.92 -7.52 13.91
CA HIS A 37 -9.81 -6.37 13.81
C HIS A 37 -8.99 -5.08 13.89
N LEU A 38 -9.07 -4.25 12.85
CA LEU A 38 -8.38 -2.98 12.76
C LEU A 38 -9.39 -1.83 12.72
N THR A 39 -9.17 -0.82 13.55
CA THR A 39 -9.84 0.47 13.37
C THR A 39 -8.99 1.29 12.41
N ILE A 40 -9.55 1.64 11.27
CA ILE A 40 -8.94 2.54 10.29
C ILE A 40 -9.78 3.81 10.16
N THR A 41 -9.10 4.93 9.98
CA THR A 41 -9.71 6.24 9.75
C THR A 41 -10.24 6.34 8.31
N ALA A 42 -11.18 7.26 8.07
CA ALA A 42 -11.66 7.55 6.73
C ALA A 42 -10.51 7.92 5.77
N ARG A 43 -9.49 8.61 6.29
CA ARG A 43 -8.28 8.98 5.55
C ARG A 43 -7.50 7.75 5.08
N GLU A 44 -7.30 6.77 5.94
CA GLU A 44 -6.58 5.54 5.60
C GLU A 44 -7.37 4.70 4.57
N VAL A 45 -8.70 4.74 4.64
CA VAL A 45 -9.56 4.12 3.60
C VAL A 45 -9.34 4.77 2.24
N GLU A 46 -9.29 6.10 2.16
CA GLU A 46 -9.01 6.82 0.91
C GLU A 46 -7.63 6.46 0.36
N ASP A 47 -6.60 6.41 1.22
CA ASP A 47 -5.25 6.02 0.83
C ASP A 47 -5.21 4.56 0.29
N LEU A 48 -5.94 3.63 0.90
CA LEU A 48 -6.11 2.25 0.41
C LEU A 48 -6.81 2.19 -0.95
N LEU A 49 -7.87 2.98 -1.14
CA LEU A 49 -8.59 3.04 -2.42
C LEU A 49 -7.68 3.57 -3.55
N LEU A 50 -6.90 4.62 -3.26
CA LEU A 50 -5.94 5.20 -4.20
C LEU A 50 -4.81 4.21 -4.54
N LEU A 51 -4.28 3.51 -3.54
CA LEU A 51 -3.29 2.44 -3.73
C LEU A 51 -3.86 1.33 -4.62
N GLY A 52 -5.04 0.82 -4.32
CA GLY A 52 -5.70 -0.21 -5.13
C GLY A 52 -5.93 0.23 -6.57
N ALA A 53 -6.39 1.46 -6.78
CA ALA A 53 -6.55 2.02 -8.13
C ALA A 53 -5.22 2.13 -8.88
N ARG A 54 -4.14 2.52 -8.20
CA ARG A 54 -2.79 2.60 -8.79
C ARG A 54 -2.28 1.22 -9.18
N LEU A 55 -2.39 0.23 -8.31
CA LEU A 55 -1.98 -1.15 -8.61
C LEU A 55 -2.73 -1.71 -9.81
N ARG A 56 -4.05 -1.48 -9.91
CA ARG A 56 -4.84 -1.89 -11.09
C ARG A 56 -4.36 -1.23 -12.38
N ARG A 57 -3.95 0.04 -12.34
CA ARG A 57 -3.37 0.73 -13.51
C ARG A 57 -1.99 0.20 -13.87
N MET A 58 -1.21 -0.25 -12.89
CA MET A 58 0.12 -0.83 -13.11
C MET A 58 0.08 -2.28 -13.60
N ALA A 59 -0.97 -3.04 -13.26
CA ALA A 59 -1.08 -4.47 -13.55
C ALA A 59 -0.83 -4.86 -15.02
N PRO A 60 -1.36 -4.15 -16.04
CA PRO A 60 -1.05 -4.46 -17.45
C PRO A 60 0.44 -4.37 -17.81
N HIS A 61 1.22 -3.61 -17.03
CA HIS A 61 2.64 -3.36 -17.25
C HIS A 61 3.55 -4.16 -16.33
N GLU A 62 3.01 -5.07 -15.51
CA GLU A 62 3.75 -5.78 -14.46
C GLU A 62 5.03 -6.46 -14.99
N SER A 63 4.96 -7.11 -16.14
CA SER A 63 6.12 -7.78 -16.75
C SER A 63 7.23 -6.79 -17.14
N ALA A 64 6.87 -5.59 -17.62
CA ALA A 64 7.84 -4.55 -17.95
C ALA A 64 8.45 -3.93 -16.69
N ILE A 65 7.61 -3.67 -15.67
CA ILE A 65 8.04 -3.17 -14.37
C ILE A 65 9.04 -4.14 -13.74
N LYS A 66 8.71 -5.44 -13.67
CA LYS A 66 9.61 -6.48 -13.14
C LYS A 66 10.96 -6.48 -13.86
N ARG A 67 10.98 -6.39 -15.19
CA ARG A 67 12.24 -6.33 -15.95
C ARG A 67 13.08 -5.09 -15.62
N LEU A 68 12.44 -3.93 -15.44
CA LEU A 68 13.13 -2.68 -15.11
C LEU A 68 13.65 -2.69 -13.67
N VAL A 69 12.86 -3.18 -12.72
CA VAL A 69 13.20 -3.19 -11.29
C VAL A 69 14.21 -4.30 -10.95
N ILE A 70 14.05 -5.49 -11.57
CA ILE A 70 14.96 -6.65 -11.40
C ILE A 70 16.16 -6.56 -12.37
N GLY A 71 16.21 -5.51 -13.20
CA GLY A 71 17.19 -5.33 -14.27
C GLY A 71 18.64 -5.16 -13.78
N ARG A 72 19.29 -6.31 -13.52
CA ARG A 72 20.71 -6.65 -13.74
C ARG A 72 21.76 -5.65 -13.24
N ASN A 73 22.39 -5.99 -12.11
CA ASN A 73 23.86 -6.11 -12.09
C ASN A 73 24.27 -7.28 -12.98
#